data_AF-A0A2J6T8N8-F1
#
_entry.id   AF-A0A2J6T8N8-F1
#
_cell.length_a   1.000
_cell.length_b   1.000
_cell.length_c   1.000
_cell.angle_alpha   90.00
_cell.angle_beta   90.00
_cell.angle_gamma   90.00
#
_symmetry.space_group_name_H-M   'P 1'
#
loop_
_entity.id
_entity.type
_entity.pdbx_description
1 polymer ?
#
loop_
_entity_poly.entity_id
_entity_poly.type
_entity_poly.pdbx_seq_one_letter_code
_entity_poly.pdbx_strand_id
1 'polypeptide(L)'
;MAPKISITGSSGYIGSQVFHDITEKQPEYQIRGLFSGTGRRRPQRLHISLLSSLQKTGTFIQLSGAASIASTANGLGQLDPKIWSDVADLKETTTFDHGHMHAATGQLVLSKGLKHGIRTVVVIPLAVYGIGQGEIRKTSMVLPWYIDAVKKRGKGFILGEGKNIASIIHVKDLATAFILLVEEALKNGGGSADWREKG
;
A
#
# COMPACT_ATOMS: atom_id res chain seq x y z
N MET A 1 22.14 13.57 11.40
CA MET A 1 21.14 12.62 11.96
C MET A 1 20.72 11.69 10.83
N ALA A 2 20.62 10.38 11.08
CA ALA A 2 20.12 9.44 10.07
C ALA A 2 18.66 9.75 9.70
N PRO A 3 18.24 9.59 8.43
CA PRO A 3 16.85 9.77 8.01
C PRO A 3 15.95 8.79 8.77
N LYS A 4 14.89 9.28 9.41
CA LYS A 4 13.89 8.43 10.06
C LYS A 4 12.75 8.16 9.09
N ILE A 5 12.64 6.92 8.63
CA ILE A 5 11.55 6.46 7.78
C ILE A 5 10.53 5.70 8.63
N SER A 6 9.25 6.05 8.50
CA SER A 6 8.15 5.33 9.13
C SER A 6 7.22 4.75 8.07
N ILE A 7 6.87 3.47 8.20
CA ILE A 7 6.05 2.73 7.23
C ILE A 7 4.85 2.09 7.91
N THR A 8 3.65 2.38 7.44
CA THR A 8 2.42 1.71 7.88
C THR A 8 2.04 0.56 6.94
N GLY A 9 1.10 -0.28 7.37
CA GLY A 9 0.74 -1.48 6.60
C GLY A 9 1.80 -2.59 6.69
N SER A 10 2.72 -2.47 7.66
CA SER A 10 3.87 -3.35 7.86
C SER A 10 3.49 -4.76 8.33
N SER A 11 2.36 -4.94 9.03
CA SER A 11 1.77 -6.26 9.30
C SER A 11 1.01 -6.87 8.12
N GLY A 12 0.81 -6.12 7.04
CA GLY A 12 0.12 -6.59 5.86
C GLY A 12 0.93 -7.60 5.07
N TYR A 13 0.30 -8.26 4.10
CA TYR A 13 0.99 -9.20 3.20
C TYR A 13 2.19 -8.57 2.48
N ILE A 14 1.98 -7.40 1.87
CA ILE A 14 3.03 -6.68 1.14
C ILE A 14 4.05 -6.08 2.11
N GLY A 15 3.57 -5.41 3.18
CA GLY A 15 4.46 -4.79 4.17
C GLY A 15 5.38 -5.80 4.86
N SER A 16 4.88 -6.99 5.18
CA SER A 16 5.70 -8.05 5.77
C SER A 16 6.79 -8.52 4.80
N GLN A 17 6.51 -8.61 3.49
CA GLN A 17 7.55 -8.90 2.50
C GLN A 17 8.60 -7.79 2.41
N VAL A 18 8.17 -6.53 2.39
CA VAL A 18 9.07 -5.38 2.33
C VAL A 18 10.05 -5.38 3.52
N PHE A 19 9.54 -5.61 4.73
CA PHE A 19 10.38 -5.63 5.93
C PHE A 19 11.35 -6.82 5.94
N HIS A 20 10.92 -7.98 5.45
CA HIS A 20 11.79 -9.13 5.26
C HIS A 20 12.97 -8.78 4.34
N ASP A 21 12.68 -8.27 3.14
CA ASP A 21 13.72 -7.91 2.16
C ASP A 21 14.66 -6.82 2.67
N ILE A 22 14.14 -5.79 3.36
CA ILE A 22 14.96 -4.73 3.97
C ILE A 22 15.90 -5.32 5.02
N THR A 23 15.38 -6.21 5.89
CA THR A 23 16.18 -6.80 6.97
C THR A 23 17.28 -7.72 6.43
N GLU A 24 17.01 -8.44 5.34
CA GLU A 24 18.00 -9.31 4.70
C GLU A 24 19.04 -8.54 3.87
N LYS A 25 18.60 -7.55 3.10
CA LYS A 25 19.45 -6.88 2.08
C LYS A 25 20.12 -5.61 2.57
N GLN A 26 19.50 -4.92 3.53
CA GLN A 26 19.91 -3.58 4.00
C GLN A 26 19.77 -3.49 5.54
N PRO A 27 20.44 -4.37 6.32
CA PRO A 27 20.26 -4.48 7.77
C PRO A 27 20.64 -3.20 8.54
N GLU A 28 21.40 -2.29 7.91
CA GLU A 28 21.77 -1.00 8.48
C GLU A 28 20.67 0.06 8.42
N TYR A 29 19.58 -0.18 7.66
CA TYR A 29 18.50 0.80 7.51
C TYR A 29 17.66 0.91 8.79
N GLN A 30 17.57 2.12 9.35
CA GLN A 30 16.72 2.40 10.51
C GLN A 30 15.29 2.75 10.08
N ILE A 31 14.47 1.72 9.88
CA ILE A 31 13.09 1.86 9.41
C ILE A 31 12.10 1.44 10.50
N ARG A 32 11.12 2.30 10.76
CA ARG A 32 10.09 2.06 11.77
C ARG A 32 8.82 1.52 11.13
N GLY A 33 8.53 0.24 11.35
CA GLY A 33 7.24 -0.38 11.03
C GLY A 33 6.16 0.02 12.03
N LEU A 34 5.01 0.48 11.52
CA LEU A 34 3.82 0.81 12.29
C LEU A 34 2.73 -0.23 12.08
N PHE A 35 2.49 -0.99 13.12
CA PHE A 35 1.51 -2.07 13.14
C PHE A 35 0.16 -1.56 13.66
N SER A 36 -0.93 -1.94 12.99
CA SER A 36 -2.27 -1.70 13.55
C SER A 36 -2.44 -2.61 14.77
N GLY A 37 -2.52 -2.03 15.97
CA GLY A 37 -2.74 -2.79 17.20
C GLY A 37 -4.04 -3.60 17.14
N THR A 38 -4.04 -4.79 17.76
CA THR A 38 -5.15 -5.77 17.78
C THR A 38 -6.42 -5.32 18.52
N GLY A 39 -6.48 -4.08 19.01
CA GLY A 39 -7.65 -3.50 19.66
C GLY A 39 -8.48 -2.66 18.70
N ARG A 40 -9.81 -2.61 18.92
CA ARG A 40 -10.82 -1.77 18.22
C ARG A 40 -10.57 -0.24 18.26
N ARG A 41 -9.33 0.25 18.35
CA ARG A 41 -9.01 1.66 18.13
C ARG A 41 -8.96 1.92 16.63
N ARG A 42 -9.80 2.84 16.16
CA ARG A 42 -9.86 3.23 14.75
C ARG A 42 -8.45 3.55 14.23
N PRO A 43 -7.96 2.89 13.18
CA PRO A 43 -6.58 3.01 12.70
C PRO A 43 -6.17 4.47 12.42
N GLN A 44 -7.11 5.33 12.07
CA GLN A 44 -6.91 6.77 11.84
C GLN A 44 -6.35 7.53 13.05
N ARG A 45 -6.79 7.21 14.29
CA ARG A 45 -6.30 7.91 15.50
C ARG A 45 -4.84 7.58 15.82
N LEU A 46 -4.42 6.34 15.55
CA LEU A 46 -3.04 5.90 15.70
C LEU A 46 -2.12 6.66 14.74
N HIS A 47 -2.48 6.72 13.45
CA HIS A 47 -1.71 7.46 12.44
C HIS A 47 -1.51 8.94 12.80
N ILE A 48 -2.56 9.61 13.30
CA ILE A 48 -2.47 11.04 13.68
C ILE A 48 -1.48 11.27 14.82
N SER A 49 -1.59 10.51 15.91
CA SER A 49 -0.70 10.68 17.07
C SER A 49 0.77 10.45 16.71
N LEU A 50 1.01 9.58 15.73
CA LEU A 50 2.33 9.18 15.34
C LEU A 50 2.95 10.17 14.36
N LEU A 51 2.20 10.68 13.38
CA LEU A 51 2.64 11.77 12.50
C LEU A 51 3.04 13.01 13.30
N SER A 52 2.30 13.36 14.36
CA SER A 52 2.68 14.47 15.25
C SER A 52 3.95 14.23 16.07
N SER A 53 4.35 12.97 16.26
CA SER A 53 5.58 12.59 16.97
C SER A 53 6.80 12.51 16.04
N LEU A 54 6.61 12.58 14.73
CA LEU A 54 7.71 12.58 13.76
C LEU A 54 8.35 13.96 13.71
N GLN A 55 9.68 13.99 13.66
CA GLN A 55 10.44 15.22 13.47
C GLN A 55 10.11 15.81 12.09
N LYS A 56 10.16 17.15 11.96
CA LYS A 56 9.87 17.89 10.71
C LYS A 56 10.70 17.43 9.49
N THR A 57 11.77 16.66 9.71
CA THR A 57 12.70 16.14 8.69
C THR A 57 12.51 14.65 8.36
N GLY A 58 11.47 13.98 8.89
CA GLY A 58 11.20 12.57 8.64
C GLY A 58 10.47 12.27 7.32
N THR A 59 10.49 11.00 6.91
CA THR A 59 9.65 10.47 5.83
C THR A 59 8.61 9.49 6.38
N PHE A 60 7.39 9.56 5.85
CA PHE A 60 6.30 8.66 6.19
C PHE A 60 5.70 8.05 4.93
N ILE A 61 5.76 6.73 4.84
CA ILE A 61 5.26 5.96 3.70
C ILE A 61 4.03 5.18 4.17
N GLN A 62 2.88 5.47 3.58
CA GLN A 62 1.67 4.69 3.78
C GLN A 62 1.56 3.63 2.69
N LEU A 63 1.64 2.36 3.07
CA LEU A 63 1.27 1.27 2.17
C LEU A 63 -0.26 1.07 2.26
N SER A 64 -0.98 1.46 1.21
CA SER A 64 -2.41 1.28 1.08
C SER A 64 -2.76 -0.11 0.52
N GLY A 65 -4.05 -0.44 0.49
CA GLY A 65 -4.56 -1.68 -0.11
C GLY A 65 -4.92 -1.51 -1.58
N ALA A 66 -4.76 -2.57 -2.38
CA ALA A 66 -5.17 -2.60 -3.80
C ALA A 66 -6.66 -2.39 -4.02
N ALA A 67 -7.45 -2.63 -2.97
CA ALA A 67 -8.85 -2.28 -2.88
C ALA A 67 -9.15 -0.79 -3.14
N SER A 68 -8.16 0.11 -3.02
CA SER A 68 -8.34 1.56 -3.26
C SER A 68 -8.65 1.90 -4.71
N ILE A 69 -8.40 1.02 -5.67
CA ILE A 69 -8.69 1.27 -7.10
C ILE A 69 -9.47 0.12 -7.75
N ALA A 70 -9.87 -0.87 -6.95
CA ALA A 70 -10.71 -1.96 -7.40
C ALA A 70 -12.16 -1.48 -7.54
N SER A 71 -12.78 -1.76 -8.70
CA SER A 71 -14.14 -1.37 -9.02
C SER A 71 -14.96 -2.60 -9.43
N THR A 72 -16.21 -2.64 -8.99
CA THR A 72 -17.24 -3.56 -9.47
C THR A 72 -18.49 -2.81 -9.92
N ALA A 73 -18.35 -1.53 -10.28
CA ALA A 73 -19.47 -0.64 -10.58
C ALA A 73 -20.32 -1.13 -11.77
N ASN A 74 -19.67 -1.78 -12.75
CA ASN A 74 -20.33 -2.33 -13.93
C ASN A 74 -20.98 -3.70 -13.69
N GLY A 75 -20.89 -4.25 -12.47
CA GLY A 75 -21.39 -5.58 -12.12
C GLY A 75 -20.33 -6.67 -12.14
N LEU A 76 -20.71 -7.88 -11.70
CA LEU A 76 -19.79 -9.01 -11.58
C LEU A 76 -19.29 -9.47 -12.96
N GLY A 77 -17.96 -9.59 -13.11
CA GLY A 77 -17.35 -10.10 -14.34
C GLY A 77 -17.43 -9.17 -15.54
N GLN A 78 -17.87 -7.92 -15.35
CA GLN A 78 -17.95 -6.94 -16.43
C GLN A 78 -16.63 -6.17 -16.56
N LEU A 79 -16.32 -5.72 -17.77
CA LEU A 79 -15.15 -4.89 -18.02
C LEU A 79 -15.36 -3.50 -17.40
N ASP A 80 -14.37 -3.05 -16.64
CA ASP A 80 -14.19 -1.63 -16.33
C ASP A 80 -13.09 -1.10 -17.26
N PRO A 81 -13.39 -0.14 -18.18
CA PRO A 81 -12.40 0.37 -19.11
C PRO A 81 -11.39 1.34 -18.45
N LYS A 82 -11.61 1.76 -17.19
CA LYS A 82 -10.69 2.66 -16.48
C LYS A 82 -9.37 1.93 -16.20
N ILE A 83 -8.30 2.43 -16.81
CA ILE A 83 -6.92 2.07 -16.50
C ILE A 83 -6.34 3.17 -15.62
N TRP A 84 -5.90 2.80 -14.40
CA TRP A 84 -5.31 3.75 -13.46
C TRP A 84 -3.83 3.98 -13.74
N SER A 85 -3.43 5.25 -13.69
CA SER A 85 -2.04 5.69 -13.68
C SER A 85 -1.75 6.45 -12.38
N ASP A 86 -0.67 6.07 -11.71
CA ASP A 86 -0.11 6.76 -10.54
C ASP A 86 0.47 8.15 -10.87
N VAL A 87 0.60 8.48 -12.16
CA VAL A 87 1.03 9.80 -12.64
C VAL A 87 -0.15 10.60 -13.19
N ALA A 88 -0.89 10.04 -14.15
CA ALA A 88 -1.96 10.79 -14.83
C ALA A 88 -3.21 10.97 -13.96
N ASP A 89 -3.51 10.01 -13.07
CA ASP A 89 -4.71 10.03 -12.22
C ASP A 89 -4.41 10.41 -10.76
N LEU A 90 -3.24 11.01 -10.48
CA LEU A 90 -2.82 11.37 -9.12
C LEU A 90 -3.87 12.24 -8.40
N LYS A 91 -4.43 13.24 -9.10
CA LYS A 91 -5.45 14.11 -8.53
C LYS A 91 -6.70 13.30 -8.14
N GLU A 92 -7.17 12.41 -9.02
CA GLU A 92 -8.36 11.61 -8.78
C GLU A 92 -8.15 10.64 -7.61
N THR A 93 -7.02 9.93 -7.60
CA THR A 93 -6.70 8.92 -6.57
C THR A 93 -6.46 9.52 -5.18
N THR A 94 -6.03 10.77 -5.12
CA THR A 94 -5.86 11.50 -3.85
C THR A 94 -7.13 12.19 -3.36
N THR A 95 -8.13 12.39 -4.22
CA THR A 95 -9.39 13.08 -3.87
C THR A 95 -10.63 12.19 -3.92
N PHE A 96 -10.48 10.86 -3.84
CA PHE A 96 -11.64 9.96 -3.72
C PHE A 96 -12.56 10.33 -2.56
N ASP A 97 -13.86 10.08 -2.73
CA ASP A 97 -14.85 10.29 -1.68
C ASP A 97 -14.50 9.50 -0.40
N HIS A 98 -14.83 10.05 0.77
CA HIS A 98 -14.47 9.40 2.05
C HIS A 98 -15.07 8.01 2.27
N GLY A 99 -16.16 7.67 1.56
CA GLY A 99 -16.74 6.32 1.55
C GLY A 99 -15.95 5.31 0.72
N HIS A 100 -15.06 5.78 -0.15
CA HIS A 100 -14.18 4.96 -0.96
C HIS A 100 -13.13 4.26 -0.11
N MET A 101 -12.79 3.03 -0.49
CA MET A 101 -11.86 2.22 0.31
C MET A 101 -10.51 2.92 0.45
N HIS A 102 -10.05 2.99 1.69
CA HIS A 102 -8.78 3.61 2.11
C HIS A 102 -8.63 5.12 1.89
N ALA A 103 -9.51 5.79 1.13
CA ALA A 103 -9.42 7.22 0.78
C ALA A 103 -9.25 8.13 2.01
N ALA A 104 -10.11 7.96 3.02
CA ALA A 104 -10.05 8.75 4.25
C ALA A 104 -8.70 8.63 5.00
N THR A 105 -8.04 7.46 4.92
CA THR A 105 -6.73 7.28 5.58
C THR A 105 -5.60 7.88 4.75
N GLY A 106 -5.63 7.70 3.42
CA GLY A 106 -4.65 8.31 2.51
C GLY A 106 -4.66 9.84 2.61
N GLN A 107 -5.83 10.46 2.46
CA GLN A 107 -6.00 11.91 2.57
C GLN A 107 -5.57 12.47 3.93
N LEU A 108 -5.80 11.72 5.01
CA LEU A 108 -5.35 12.11 6.33
C LEU A 108 -3.81 12.13 6.42
N VAL A 109 -3.13 11.14 5.85
CA VAL A 109 -1.67 11.10 5.79
C VAL A 109 -1.13 12.30 5.02
N LEU A 110 -1.66 12.56 3.82
CA LEU A 110 -1.22 13.67 2.97
C LEU A 110 -1.44 15.04 3.64
N SER A 111 -2.66 15.29 4.13
CA SER A 111 -3.01 16.57 4.79
C SER A 111 -2.19 16.84 6.05
N LYS A 112 -1.88 15.81 6.84
CA LYS A 112 -1.01 15.93 8.02
C LYS A 112 0.45 16.10 7.64
N GLY A 113 0.92 15.39 6.62
CA GLY A 113 2.26 15.57 6.06
C GLY A 113 2.51 17.03 5.70
N LEU A 114 1.58 17.61 4.94
CA LEU A 114 1.60 19.03 4.56
C LEU A 114 1.62 19.95 5.79
N LYS A 115 0.68 19.76 6.73
CA LYS A 115 0.57 20.59 7.94
C LYS A 115 1.84 20.57 8.81
N HIS A 116 2.53 19.44 8.89
CA HIS A 116 3.68 19.25 9.76
C HIS A 116 5.03 19.36 9.03
N GLY A 117 5.04 19.60 7.72
CA GLY A 117 6.24 19.69 6.89
C GLY A 117 6.94 18.35 6.62
N ILE A 118 6.29 17.23 6.92
CA ILE A 118 6.82 15.87 6.79
C ILE A 118 6.72 15.44 5.32
N ARG A 119 7.70 14.68 4.82
CA ARG A 119 7.59 14.04 3.50
C ARG A 119 6.66 12.84 3.62
N THR A 120 5.53 12.86 2.91
CA THR A 120 4.57 11.75 2.89
C THR A 120 4.43 11.18 1.49
N VAL A 121 4.07 9.90 1.40
CA VAL A 121 3.66 9.25 0.14
C VAL A 121 2.63 8.17 0.49
N VAL A 122 1.64 7.96 -0.37
CA VAL A 122 0.64 6.90 -0.25
C VAL A 122 0.76 5.94 -1.42
N VAL A 123 1.33 4.76 -1.16
CA VAL A 123 1.50 3.72 -2.19
C VAL A 123 0.22 2.92 -2.30
N ILE A 124 -0.46 3.03 -3.45
CA ILE A 124 -1.63 2.19 -3.78
C ILE A 124 -1.14 1.08 -4.73
N PRO A 125 -0.99 -0.16 -4.25
CA PRO A 125 -0.57 -1.26 -5.11
C PRO A 125 -1.71 -1.74 -6.00
N LEU A 126 -1.37 -2.41 -7.09
CA LEU A 126 -2.31 -3.23 -7.86
C LEU A 126 -2.52 -4.61 -7.21
N ALA A 127 -3.29 -5.51 -7.83
CA ALA A 127 -3.60 -6.80 -7.21
C ALA A 127 -2.33 -7.67 -7.04
N VAL A 128 -2.07 -8.17 -5.83
CA VAL A 128 -0.80 -8.84 -5.51
C VAL A 128 -1.00 -10.34 -5.31
N TYR A 129 -0.14 -11.13 -5.95
CA TYR A 129 -0.12 -12.59 -5.83
C TYR A 129 1.27 -13.12 -5.41
N GLY A 130 1.38 -14.45 -5.35
CA GLY A 130 2.63 -15.13 -5.00
C GLY A 130 2.66 -15.66 -3.57
N ILE A 131 3.77 -16.33 -3.24
CA ILE A 131 4.12 -16.70 -1.87
C ILE A 131 5.29 -15.83 -1.45
N GLY A 132 5.05 -15.04 -0.41
CA GLY A 132 6.05 -14.19 0.22
C GLY A 132 6.88 -14.94 1.27
N GLN A 133 7.95 -14.28 1.70
CA GLN A 133 8.85 -14.68 2.77
C GLN A 133 8.61 -13.90 4.07
N GLY A 134 7.77 -12.85 4.02
CA GLY A 134 7.40 -12.06 5.19
C GLY A 134 6.99 -12.90 6.40
N GLU A 135 7.48 -12.51 7.58
CA GLU A 135 7.35 -13.25 8.83
C GLU A 135 5.91 -13.28 9.35
N ILE A 136 5.14 -12.23 9.07
CA ILE A 136 3.77 -12.07 9.59
C ILE A 136 2.76 -12.71 8.63
N ARG A 137 2.91 -12.48 7.32
CA ARG A 137 1.94 -12.95 6.32
C ARG A 137 2.62 -13.26 5.00
N LYS A 138 2.45 -14.51 4.54
CA LYS A 138 3.10 -15.06 3.33
C LYS A 138 2.19 -15.19 2.12
N THR A 139 0.88 -14.99 2.27
CA THR A 139 -0.08 -15.12 1.17
C THR A 139 -1.04 -13.93 1.11
N SER A 140 -1.46 -13.59 -0.12
CA SER A 140 -2.52 -12.62 -0.35
C SER A 140 -3.90 -13.15 0.09
N MET A 141 -4.94 -12.35 -0.08
CA MET A 141 -6.31 -12.71 0.31
C MET A 141 -7.10 -13.33 -0.84
N VAL A 142 -7.10 -12.69 -2.01
CA VAL A 142 -8.04 -12.98 -3.10
C VAL A 142 -7.73 -14.31 -3.79
N LEU A 143 -6.46 -14.56 -4.14
CA LEU A 143 -6.09 -15.75 -4.88
C LEU A 143 -6.30 -17.04 -4.06
N PRO A 144 -5.93 -17.11 -2.75
CA PRO A 144 -6.29 -18.27 -1.93
C PRO A 144 -7.79 -18.52 -1.85
N TRP A 145 -8.63 -17.49 -1.69
CA TRP A 145 -10.08 -17.65 -1.70
C TRP A 145 -10.61 -18.21 -3.02
N TYR A 146 -10.06 -17.76 -4.15
CA TYR A 146 -10.42 -18.32 -5.46
C TYR A 146 -10.01 -19.79 -5.57
N ILE A 147 -8.79 -20.15 -5.16
CA ILE A 147 -8.30 -21.54 -5.15
C ILE A 147 -9.20 -22.42 -4.28
N ASP A 148 -9.55 -21.97 -3.08
CA ASP A 148 -10.42 -22.71 -2.16
C ASP A 148 -11.82 -22.91 -2.75
N ALA A 149 -12.37 -21.90 -3.41
CA ALA A 149 -13.66 -22.00 -4.09
C ALA A 149 -13.63 -23.02 -5.24
N VAL A 150 -12.57 -23.01 -6.07
CA VAL A 150 -12.38 -23.99 -7.15
C VAL A 150 -12.24 -25.40 -6.59
N LYS A 151 -11.41 -25.61 -5.56
CA LYS A 151 -11.23 -26.90 -4.90
C LYS A 151 -12.55 -27.44 -4.35
N LYS A 152 -13.30 -26.60 -3.63
CA LYS A 152 -14.60 -26.98 -3.05
C LYS A 152 -15.64 -27.33 -4.14
N ARG A 153 -15.61 -26.65 -5.28
CA ARG A 153 -16.52 -26.91 -6.40
C ARG A 153 -16.08 -28.10 -7.26
N GLY A 154 -14.81 -28.49 -7.20
CA GLY A 154 -14.20 -29.51 -8.06
C GLY A 154 -14.00 -29.07 -9.52
N LYS A 155 -14.27 -27.80 -9.86
CA LYS A 155 -14.11 -27.24 -11.21
C LYS A 155 -13.94 -25.73 -11.17
N GLY A 156 -13.19 -25.22 -12.15
CA GLY A 156 -13.03 -23.79 -12.40
C GLY A 156 -14.36 -23.10 -12.68
N PHE A 157 -14.39 -21.79 -12.50
CA PHE A 157 -15.57 -20.99 -12.76
C PHE A 157 -15.24 -19.57 -13.21
N ILE A 158 -16.19 -18.99 -13.92
CA ILE A 158 -16.22 -17.60 -14.35
C ILE A 158 -17.40 -16.94 -13.61
N LEU A 159 -17.21 -15.71 -13.15
CA LEU A 159 -18.27 -14.89 -12.60
C LEU A 159 -18.79 -13.97 -13.70
N GLY A 160 -20.12 -13.86 -13.83
CA GLY A 160 -20.74 -13.04 -14.88
C GLY A 160 -20.22 -13.41 -16.28
N GLU A 161 -19.87 -12.40 -17.07
CA GLU A 161 -19.33 -12.57 -18.43
C GLU A 161 -17.81 -12.81 -18.48
N GLY A 162 -17.09 -12.68 -17.37
CA GLY A 162 -15.63 -12.90 -17.33
C GLY A 162 -14.79 -11.93 -18.16
N LYS A 163 -15.31 -10.73 -18.41
CA LYS A 163 -14.66 -9.66 -19.19
C LYS A 163 -13.81 -8.71 -18.33
N ASN A 164 -13.84 -8.86 -17.01
CA ASN A 164 -13.06 -8.02 -16.10
C ASN A 164 -11.55 -8.24 -16.32
N ILE A 165 -10.79 -7.15 -16.27
CA ILE A 165 -9.33 -7.16 -16.40
C ILE A 165 -8.75 -6.58 -15.11
N ALA A 166 -7.68 -7.17 -14.61
CA ALA A 166 -6.94 -6.66 -13.47
C ALA A 166 -5.44 -6.78 -13.72
N SER A 167 -4.70 -5.70 -13.49
CA SER A 167 -3.24 -5.76 -13.39
C SER A 167 -2.85 -6.52 -12.13
N ILE A 168 -1.91 -7.45 -12.26
CA ILE A 168 -1.39 -8.25 -11.14
C ILE A 168 0.14 -8.19 -11.07
N ILE A 169 0.70 -8.22 -9.87
CA ILE A 169 2.15 -8.26 -9.61
C ILE A 169 2.50 -9.30 -8.55
N HIS A 170 3.66 -9.93 -8.69
CA HIS A 170 4.16 -10.82 -7.66
C HIS A 170 4.65 -10.00 -6.45
N VAL A 171 4.40 -10.49 -5.24
CA VAL A 171 4.74 -9.74 -4.00
C VAL A 171 6.21 -9.36 -3.87
N LYS A 172 7.12 -10.21 -4.38
CA LYS A 172 8.56 -9.95 -4.35
C LYS A 172 8.98 -8.81 -5.29
N ASP A 173 8.34 -8.72 -6.45
CA ASP A 173 8.62 -7.64 -7.41
C ASP A 173 8.08 -6.31 -6.88
N LEU A 174 6.88 -6.34 -6.31
CA LEU A 174 6.32 -5.16 -5.64
C LEU A 174 7.17 -4.71 -4.45
N ALA A 175 7.69 -5.65 -3.65
CA ALA A 175 8.58 -5.33 -2.55
C ALA A 175 9.88 -4.69 -3.05
N THR A 176 10.43 -5.18 -4.17
CA THR A 176 11.60 -4.59 -4.82
C THR A 176 11.34 -3.15 -5.26
N ALA A 177 10.20 -2.89 -5.93
CA ALA A 177 9.82 -1.53 -6.30
C ALA A 177 9.63 -0.61 -5.09
N PHE A 178 9.07 -1.13 -3.99
CA PHE A 178 8.90 -0.38 -2.75
C PHE A 178 10.24 -0.06 -2.06
N ILE A 179 11.24 -0.95 -2.15
CA ILE A 179 12.58 -0.69 -1.63
C ILE A 179 13.24 0.47 -2.37
N LEU A 180 13.05 0.59 -3.68
CA LEU A 180 13.55 1.76 -4.43
C LEU A 180 12.98 3.07 -3.87
N LEU A 181 11.70 3.11 -3.52
CA LEU A 181 11.08 4.28 -2.86
C LEU A 181 11.69 4.56 -1.48
N VAL A 182 12.00 3.52 -0.71
CA VAL A 182 12.69 3.63 0.58
C VAL A 182 14.11 4.18 0.39
N GLU A 183 14.85 3.71 -0.61
CA GLU A 183 16.18 4.20 -0.95
C GLU A 183 16.15 5.69 -1.35
N GLU A 184 15.16 6.12 -2.13
CA GLU A 184 14.94 7.54 -2.42
C GLU A 184 14.65 8.35 -1.14
N ALA A 185 13.84 7.81 -0.22
CA ALA A 185 13.54 8.45 1.05
C ALA A 185 14.79 8.69 1.94
N LEU A 186 15.80 7.81 1.83
CA LEU A 186 17.06 7.90 2.58
C LEU A 186 17.99 8.99 2.02
N LYS A 187 17.82 9.39 0.76
CA LYS A 187 18.63 10.46 0.14
C LYS A 187 18.25 11.83 0.70
N ASN A 188 19.22 12.75 0.68
CA ASN A 188 18.99 14.16 1.00
C ASN A 188 17.87 14.72 0.11
N GLY A 189 16.91 15.44 0.70
CA GLY A 189 15.77 15.99 -0.04
C GLY A 189 14.71 14.96 -0.46
N GLY A 190 15.04 13.67 -0.51
CA GLY A 190 14.11 12.57 -0.83
C GLY A 190 14.37 12.01 -2.22
N GLY A 191 15.56 12.30 -2.74
CA GLY A 191 16.00 11.85 -4.04
C GLY A 191 15.08 12.33 -5.16
N SER A 192 14.79 11.42 -6.08
CA SER A 192 14.01 11.68 -7.29
C SER A 192 12.53 11.28 -7.18
N ALA A 193 12.11 10.71 -6.05
CA ALA A 193 10.71 10.33 -5.83
C ALA A 193 9.82 11.56 -5.62
N ASP A 194 8.55 11.41 -5.99
CA ASP A 194 7.51 12.38 -5.68
C ASP A 194 7.01 12.21 -4.23
N TRP A 195 6.77 13.33 -3.55
CA TRP A 195 6.36 13.37 -2.15
C TRP A 195 5.28 14.43 -1.94
N ARG A 196 4.57 14.33 -0.82
CA ARG A 196 3.57 15.27 -0.33
C ARG A 196 2.38 15.34 -1.28
N GLU A 197 2.10 16.49 -1.89
CA GLU A 197 0.96 16.66 -2.80
C GLU A 197 1.15 15.87 -4.11
N LYS A 198 2.38 15.45 -4.40
CA LYS A 198 2.74 14.71 -5.62
C LYS A 198 2.83 13.19 -5.42
N GLY A 199 2.75 12.68 -4.18
CA GLY A 199 3.02 11.28 -3.85
C GLY A 199 2.09 10.72 -2.79
#